data_AF-A0A832WKZ5-F1
#
_entry.id   AF-A0A832WKZ5-F1
#
_cell.length_a   1.000
_cell.length_b   1.000
_cell.length_c   1.000
_cell.angle_alpha   90.00
_cell.angle_beta   90.00
_cell.angle_gamma   90.00
#
_symmetry.space_group_name_H-M   'P 1'
#
loop_
_entity.id
_entity.type
_entity.pdbx_description
1 polymer ?
#
loop_
_entity_poly.entity_id
_entity_poly.type
_entity_poly.pdbx_seq_one_letter_code
_entity_poly.pdbx_strand_id
1 'polypeptide(L)'
;MPLTPIHGSVAYLARALKPQLSLPALLVSTMAPDLEIPFLYVITGGQYSRLVLHSLLGAVTLSTLLSVVLTVFTYSAVVSYVFKLDYKAVRRRCVFSWGMVMVCLAGSLSHVLIDSLHHEYNPLLFPFTFDSFDRLV
;
A
#
# COMPACT_ATOMS: atom_id res chain seq x y z
N MET A 1 6.03 9.84 1.79
CA MET A 1 7.47 9.44 1.71
C MET A 1 7.50 7.93 1.60
N PRO A 2 8.25 7.33 0.65
CA PRO A 2 7.91 6.01 0.09
C PRO A 2 8.04 4.78 1.02
N LEU A 3 8.51 4.94 2.26
CA LEU A 3 8.84 3.83 3.17
C LEU A 3 8.85 4.32 4.64
N THR A 4 7.81 5.01 5.11
CA THR A 4 7.81 5.42 6.53
C THR A 4 7.42 4.25 7.45
N PRO A 5 8.11 4.08 8.59
CA PRO A 5 7.74 3.07 9.60
C PRO A 5 6.28 3.17 10.06
N ILE A 6 5.69 4.36 9.95
CA ILE A 6 4.32 4.66 10.34
C ILE A 6 3.32 3.85 9.52
N HIS A 7 3.46 3.77 8.20
CA HIS A 7 2.53 2.98 7.37
C HIS A 7 2.62 1.48 7.69
N GLY A 8 3.84 0.98 7.93
CA GLY A 8 4.05 -0.39 8.41
C GLY A 8 3.46 -0.62 9.81
N SER A 9 3.50 0.37 10.70
CA SER A 9 2.97 0.25 12.06
C SER A 9 1.46 -0.02 12.08
N VAL A 10 0.71 0.53 11.12
CA VAL A 10 -0.74 0.26 10.95
C VAL A 10 -0.98 -1.21 10.63
N ALA A 11 -0.16 -1.80 9.76
CA ALA A 11 -0.25 -3.23 9.44
C ALA A 11 -0.02 -4.10 10.69
N TYR A 12 0.98 -3.78 11.51
CA TYR A 12 1.23 -4.49 12.76
C TYR A 12 0.13 -4.31 13.79
N LEU A 13 -0.38 -3.08 13.97
CA LEU A 13 -1.48 -2.79 14.88
C LEU A 13 -2.76 -3.53 14.46
N ALA A 14 -3.12 -3.47 13.17
CA ALA A 14 -4.27 -4.18 12.64
C ALA A 14 -4.15 -5.69 12.86
N ARG A 15 -2.95 -6.26 12.66
CA ARG A 15 -2.69 -7.67 12.92
C ARG A 15 -2.73 -8.03 14.41
N ALA A 16 -2.27 -7.15 15.29
CA ALA A 16 -2.34 -7.34 16.74
C ALA A 16 -3.80 -7.35 17.23
N LEU A 17 -4.64 -6.46 16.69
CA LEU A 17 -6.07 -6.40 17.01
C LEU A 17 -6.88 -7.54 16.38
N LYS A 18 -6.48 -8.02 15.20
CA LYS A 18 -7.13 -9.12 14.48
C LYS A 18 -6.10 -10.11 13.93
N PRO A 19 -5.69 -11.11 14.75
CA PRO A 19 -4.65 -12.08 14.39
C PRO A 19 -4.92 -12.92 13.14
N GLN A 20 -6.18 -12.98 12.70
CA GLN A 20 -6.62 -13.68 11.49
C GLN A 20 -6.27 -12.93 10.19
N LEU A 21 -6.00 -11.61 10.22
CA LEU A 21 -5.69 -10.85 9.02
C LEU A 21 -4.33 -11.26 8.44
N SER A 22 -4.18 -11.31 7.11
CA SER A 22 -2.89 -11.64 6.49
C SER A 22 -1.88 -10.50 6.67
N LEU A 23 -0.82 -10.73 7.46
CA LEU A 23 0.23 -9.74 7.67
C LEU A 23 0.99 -9.40 6.38
N PRO A 24 1.37 -10.37 5.51
CA PRO A 24 1.93 -10.06 4.20
C PRO A 24 1.06 -9.10 3.39
N ALA A 25 -0.24 -9.37 3.32
CA ALA A 25 -1.16 -8.53 2.57
C ALA A 25 -1.27 -7.13 3.15
N LEU A 26 -1.35 -7.00 4.49
CA LEU A 26 -1.35 -5.70 5.18
C LEU A 26 -0.08 -4.90 4.88
N LEU A 27 1.10 -5.52 5.05
CA LEU A 27 2.38 -4.83 4.84
C LEU A 27 2.53 -4.36 3.39
N VAL A 28 2.25 -5.24 2.42
CA VAL A 28 2.34 -4.91 1.01
C VAL A 28 1.36 -3.78 0.66
N SER A 29 0.11 -3.86 1.11
CA SER A 29 -0.89 -2.85 0.72
C SER A 29 -0.72 -1.50 1.40
N THR A 30 -0.13 -1.45 2.59
CA THR A 30 0.29 -0.19 3.22
C THR A 30 1.52 0.43 2.59
N MET A 31 2.17 -0.23 1.62
CA MET A 31 3.37 0.30 0.94
C MET A 31 3.19 0.39 -0.57
N ALA A 32 2.21 -0.31 -1.14
CA ALA A 32 1.99 -0.35 -2.58
C ALA A 32 1.69 1.02 -3.21
N PRO A 33 0.93 1.95 -2.58
CA PRO A 33 0.70 3.26 -3.18
C PRO A 33 1.99 4.04 -3.44
N ASP A 34 2.95 3.94 -2.53
CA ASP A 34 4.25 4.60 -2.62
C ASP A 34 5.11 4.13 -3.81
N LEU A 35 4.77 2.99 -4.41
CA LEU A 35 5.47 2.51 -5.59
C LEU A 35 5.30 3.44 -6.78
N GLU A 36 4.27 4.30 -6.85
CA GLU A 36 4.16 5.26 -7.95
C GLU A 36 5.18 6.41 -7.85
N ILE A 37 5.67 6.73 -6.65
CA ILE A 37 6.50 7.92 -6.41
C ILE A 37 7.77 7.92 -7.27
N PRO A 38 8.58 6.84 -7.34
CA PRO A 38 9.77 6.81 -8.18
C PRO A 38 9.44 6.94 -9.68
N PHE A 39 8.34 6.34 -10.15
CA PHE A 39 7.94 6.45 -11.56
C PHE A 39 7.51 7.88 -11.90
N LEU A 40 6.71 8.50 -11.04
CA LEU A 40 6.30 9.89 -11.21
C LEU A 40 7.49 10.85 -11.18
N TYR A 41 8.47 10.60 -10.30
CA TYR A 41 9.69 11.40 -10.26
C TYR A 41 10.44 11.34 -11.60
N VAL A 42 10.65 10.14 -12.16
CA VAL A 42 11.34 9.95 -13.45
C VAL A 42 10.59 10.61 -14.62
N ILE A 43 9.25 10.50 -14.64
CA ILE A 43 8.44 11.00 -15.75
C ILE A 43 8.24 12.52 -15.69
N THR A 44 8.07 13.07 -14.49
CA THR A 44 7.64 14.47 -14.29
C THR A 44 8.76 15.38 -13.80
N GLY A 45 9.96 14.84 -13.53
CA GLY A 45 11.06 15.60 -12.94
C GLY A 45 10.78 16.05 -11.50
N GLY A 46 9.90 15.33 -10.79
CA GLY A 46 9.50 15.66 -9.42
C GLY A 46 8.41 16.71 -9.28
N GLN A 47 7.76 17.12 -10.38
CA GLN A 47 6.58 18.01 -10.33
C GLN A 47 5.43 17.39 -9.55
N TYR A 48 5.22 16.07 -9.70
CA TYR A 48 4.18 15.34 -8.99
C TYR A 48 4.80 14.16 -8.22
N SER A 49 4.38 14.00 -6.98
CA SER A 49 4.77 12.86 -6.14
C SER A 49 3.63 11.89 -5.89
N ARG A 50 2.36 12.28 -6.06
CA ARG A 50 1.17 11.49 -5.72
C ARG A 50 0.06 11.75 -6.72
N LEU A 51 -0.48 10.70 -7.33
CA LEU A 51 -1.56 10.83 -8.30
C LEU A 51 -2.49 9.62 -8.25
N VAL A 52 -2.18 8.60 -9.04
CA VAL A 52 -3.14 7.53 -9.35
C VAL A 52 -3.31 6.65 -8.14
N LEU A 53 -2.24 6.06 -7.61
CA LEU A 53 -2.31 5.12 -6.49
C LEU A 53 -2.67 5.80 -5.16
N HIS A 54 -2.37 7.10 -5.02
CA HIS A 54 -2.76 7.90 -3.85
C HIS A 54 -4.15 8.54 -3.93
N SER A 55 -4.92 8.30 -5.01
CA SER A 55 -6.34 8.67 -5.05
C SER A 55 -7.22 7.60 -4.40
N LEU A 56 -8.43 7.95 -3.94
CA LEU A 56 -9.38 6.97 -3.43
C LEU A 56 -9.78 5.95 -4.49
N LEU A 57 -10.00 6.41 -5.72
CA LEU A 57 -10.35 5.53 -6.84
C LEU A 57 -9.21 4.56 -7.14
N GLY A 58 -7.98 5.05 -7.23
CA GLY A 58 -6.81 4.20 -7.45
C GLY A 58 -6.50 3.30 -6.27
N ALA A 59 -6.71 3.74 -5.03
CA ALA A 59 -6.56 2.91 -3.83
C ALA A 59 -7.49 1.68 -3.88
N VAL A 60 -8.78 1.91 -4.16
CA VAL A 60 -9.79 0.86 -4.24
C VAL A 60 -9.56 -0.09 -5.42
N THR A 61 -8.99 0.41 -6.52
CA THR A 61 -8.81 -0.35 -7.76
C THR A 61 -7.37 -0.80 -7.96
N LEU A 62 -6.52 0.07 -8.49
CA LEU A 62 -5.17 -0.21 -8.94
C LEU A 62 -4.22 -0.58 -7.80
N SER A 63 -4.22 0.16 -6.70
CA SER A 63 -3.39 -0.15 -5.53
C SER A 63 -3.78 -1.48 -4.91
N THR A 64 -5.08 -1.74 -4.78
CA THR A 64 -5.57 -3.03 -4.25
C THR A 64 -5.16 -4.18 -5.16
N LEU A 65 -5.35 -4.05 -6.48
CA LEU A 65 -4.93 -5.04 -7.46
C LEU A 65 -3.42 -5.28 -7.41
N LEU A 66 -2.63 -4.21 -7.45
CA LEU A 66 -1.17 -4.27 -7.37
C LEU A 66 -0.72 -4.95 -6.08
N SER A 67 -1.33 -4.61 -4.95
CA SER A 67 -1.03 -5.22 -3.65
C SER A 67 -1.30 -6.72 -3.64
N VAL A 68 -2.42 -7.15 -4.24
CA VAL A 68 -2.75 -8.58 -4.37
C VAL A 68 -1.70 -9.30 -5.21
N VAL A 69 -1.35 -8.75 -6.38
CA VAL A 69 -0.33 -9.33 -7.28
C VAL A 69 1.02 -9.45 -6.56
N LEU A 70 1.48 -8.36 -5.93
CA LEU A 70 2.75 -8.33 -5.20
C LEU A 70 2.76 -9.30 -4.01
N THR A 71 1.65 -9.38 -3.27
CA THR A 71 1.54 -10.32 -2.14
C THR A 71 1.64 -11.76 -2.61
N VAL A 72 0.87 -12.14 -3.64
CA VAL A 72 0.79 -13.54 -4.11
C VAL A 72 2.08 -13.99 -4.76
N PHE A 73 2.63 -13.16 -5.67
CA PHE A 73 3.71 -13.58 -6.55
C PHE A 73 5.09 -13.17 -6.07
N THR A 74 5.21 -12.07 -5.32
CA THR A 74 6.52 -11.46 -5.02
C THR A 74 6.92 -11.61 -3.55
N TYR A 75 5.99 -11.38 -2.62
CA TYR A 75 6.30 -11.28 -1.19
C TYR A 75 7.02 -12.53 -0.65
N SER A 76 6.49 -13.73 -0.96
CA SER A 76 7.07 -14.97 -0.46
C SER A 76 8.50 -15.20 -0.95
N ALA A 77 8.82 -14.85 -2.20
CA ALA A 77 10.16 -14.98 -2.75
C ALA A 77 11.14 -14.00 -2.08
N VAL A 78 10.77 -12.72 -2.03
CA VAL A 78 11.62 -11.66 -1.48
C VAL A 78 11.90 -11.88 0.00
N VAL A 79 10.85 -12.10 0.80
CA VAL A 79 10.99 -12.22 2.26
C VAL A 79 11.74 -13.49 2.65
N SER A 80 11.49 -14.61 1.98
CA SER A 80 12.20 -15.86 2.26
C SER A 80 13.68 -15.76 1.91
N TYR A 81 14.02 -15.05 0.83
CA TYR A 81 15.40 -14.80 0.44
C TYR A 81 16.12 -13.88 1.43
N VAL A 82 15.54 -12.72 1.75
CA VAL A 82 16.16 -11.70 2.61
C VAL A 82 16.33 -12.20 4.04
N PHE A 83 15.30 -12.82 4.60
CA PHE A 83 15.27 -13.25 6.00
C PHE A 83 15.62 -14.72 6.22
N LYS A 84 15.99 -15.45 5.15
CA LYS A 84 16.33 -16.89 5.18
C LYS A 84 15.21 -17.74 5.83
N LEU A 85 13.96 -17.43 5.52
CA LEU A 85 12.78 -18.14 6.02
C LEU A 85 12.36 -19.29 5.10
N ASP A 86 11.61 -20.26 5.61
CA ASP A 86 11.03 -21.31 4.78
C ASP A 86 10.00 -20.74 3.79
N TYR A 87 10.36 -20.80 2.51
CA TYR A 87 9.52 -20.33 1.41
C TYR A 87 8.11 -20.94 1.42
N LYS A 88 7.99 -22.24 1.73
CA LYS A 88 6.66 -22.89 1.75
C LYS A 88 5.81 -22.35 2.89
N ALA A 89 6.40 -22.13 4.07
CA ALA A 89 5.70 -21.52 5.20
C ALA A 89 5.21 -20.10 4.88
N VAL A 90 6.03 -19.24 4.27
CA VAL A 90 5.64 -17.88 3.90
C VAL A 90 4.57 -17.90 2.81
N ARG A 91 4.74 -18.74 1.78
CA ARG A 91 3.80 -18.84 0.65
C ARG A 91 2.39 -19.23 1.08
N ARG A 92 2.23 -20.08 2.12
CA ARG A 92 0.90 -20.42 2.67
C ARG A 92 0.12 -19.21 3.19
N ARG A 93 0.81 -18.13 3.60
CA ARG A 93 0.18 -16.87 4.05
C ARG A 93 -0.13 -15.90 2.90
N CYS A 94 0.36 -16.19 1.70
CA CYS A 94 0.25 -15.34 0.52
C CYS A 94 -0.71 -15.91 -0.54
N VAL A 95 -1.59 -16.83 -0.14
CA VAL A 95 -2.53 -17.48 -1.07
C VAL A 95 -3.68 -16.53 -1.40
N PHE A 96 -4.03 -16.44 -2.68
CA PHE A 96 -5.16 -15.66 -3.14
C PHE A 96 -6.46 -16.10 -2.48
N SER A 97 -7.19 -15.15 -1.91
CA SER A 97 -8.52 -15.34 -1.34
C SER A 97 -9.25 -14.01 -1.28
N TRP A 98 -10.59 -14.03 -1.24
CA TRP A 98 -11.36 -12.80 -1.07
C TRP A 98 -11.02 -12.05 0.22
N GLY A 99 -10.74 -12.78 1.31
CA GLY A 99 -10.29 -12.17 2.56
C GLY A 99 -8.97 -11.40 2.38
N MET A 100 -8.03 -11.94 1.60
CA MET A 100 -6.77 -11.26 1.30
C MET A 100 -7.01 -9.98 0.46
N VAL A 101 -7.92 -10.00 -0.50
CA VAL A 101 -8.27 -8.79 -1.28
C VAL A 101 -8.84 -7.70 -0.38
N MET A 102 -9.74 -8.05 0.56
CA MET A 102 -10.30 -7.10 1.52
C MET A 102 -9.24 -6.52 2.45
N VAL A 103 -8.25 -7.33 2.85
CA VAL A 103 -7.09 -6.86 3.61
C VAL A 103 -6.22 -5.90 2.79
N CYS A 104 -5.97 -6.20 1.51
CA CYS A 104 -5.25 -5.31 0.61
C CYS A 104 -5.97 -3.98 0.41
N LEU A 105 -7.30 -4.01 0.27
CA LEU A 105 -8.15 -2.83 0.16
C LEU A 105 -8.05 -1.96 1.42
N ALA A 106 -8.24 -2.56 2.59
CA ALA A 106 -8.16 -1.85 3.86
C ALA A 106 -6.79 -1.20 4.09
N GLY A 107 -5.71 -1.92 3.77
CA GLY A 107 -4.36 -1.35 3.91
C GLY A 107 -4.08 -0.22 2.91
N SER A 108 -4.47 -0.36 1.64
CA SER A 108 -4.32 0.70 0.64
C SER A 108 -5.10 1.97 1.02
N LEU A 109 -6.34 1.81 1.49
CA LEU A 109 -7.13 2.94 1.97
C LEU A 109 -6.52 3.58 3.22
N SER A 110 -6.02 2.78 4.16
CA SER A 110 -5.38 3.31 5.36
C SER A 110 -4.15 4.14 5.02
N HIS A 111 -3.34 3.71 4.04
CA HIS A 111 -2.20 4.47 3.53
C HIS A 111 -2.66 5.82 2.98
N VAL A 112 -3.58 5.80 2.01
CA VAL A 112 -4.05 7.04 1.36
C VAL A 112 -4.66 8.03 2.34
N LEU A 113 -5.45 7.55 3.30
CA LEU A 113 -6.04 8.40 4.33
C LEU A 113 -4.97 9.01 5.24
N ILE A 114 -3.99 8.22 5.70
CA ILE A 114 -2.90 8.74 6.53
C ILE A 114 -2.08 9.75 5.72
N ASP A 115 -1.69 9.43 4.49
CA ASP A 115 -0.88 10.32 3.66
C ASP A 115 -1.63 11.63 3.36
N SER A 116 -2.97 11.61 3.26
CA SER A 116 -3.78 12.83 3.06
C SER A 116 -3.80 13.78 4.25
N LEU A 117 -3.44 13.28 5.44
CA LEU A 117 -3.37 14.08 6.66
C LEU A 117 -1.96 14.59 6.97
N HIS A 118 -0.95 14.20 6.18
CA HIS A 118 0.46 14.48 6.48
C HIS A 118 1.24 15.10 5.32
N HIS A 119 0.59 15.35 4.18
CA HIS A 119 1.25 15.86 2.99
C HIS A 119 0.44 16.95 2.30
N GLU A 120 1.13 18.06 1.97
CA GLU A 120 0.54 19.24 1.31
C GLU A 120 -0.07 18.91 -0.05
N TYR A 121 0.54 17.97 -0.79
CA TYR A 121 0.04 17.50 -2.08
C TYR A 121 -0.37 16.03 -2.01
N ASN A 122 -1.69 15.79 -1.97
CA ASN A 122 -2.34 14.50 -2.08
C ASN A 122 -3.77 14.65 -2.64
N PRO A 123 -3.94 14.62 -3.99
CA PRO A 123 -5.24 14.80 -4.63
C PRO A 123 -6.10 13.53 -4.48
N LEU A 124 -6.81 13.42 -3.36
CA LEU A 124 -7.64 12.27 -3.00
C LEU A 124 -8.67 11.88 -4.06
N LEU A 125 -9.18 12.87 -4.80
CA LEU A 125 -10.22 12.70 -5.80
C LEU A 125 -9.68 12.72 -7.24
N PHE A 126 -8.36 12.60 -7.45
CA PHE A 126 -7.81 12.40 -8.77
C PHE A 126 -8.45 11.16 -9.44
N PRO A 127 -8.79 11.19 -10.74
CA PRO A 127 -8.54 12.24 -11.74
C PRO A 127 -9.63 13.31 -11.87
N PHE A 128 -10.61 13.35 -10.97
CA PHE A 128 -11.72 14.32 -11.04
C PHE A 128 -11.30 15.73 -10.63
N THR A 129 -10.34 15.85 -9.70
CA THR A 129 -9.68 17.11 -9.35
C THR A 129 -8.21 16.87 -9.00
N PHE A 130 -7.39 17.92 -9.16
CA PHE A 130 -6.00 17.98 -8.72
C PHE A 130 -5.85 18.70 -7.37
N ASP A 131 -6.96 19.19 -6.79
CA ASP A 131 -6.97 19.84 -5.49
C ASP A 131 -6.64 18.82 -4.39
N SER A 132 -5.81 19.23 -3.45
CA SER A 132 -5.45 18.42 -2.28
C SER A 132 -6.36 18.77 -1.10
N PHE A 133 -6.58 17.80 -0.22
CA PHE A 133 -7.15 18.07 1.09
C PHE A 133 -5.99 18.33 2.06
N ASP A 134 -5.69 19.61 2.29
CA ASP A 134 -4.51 20.09 3.03
C ASP A 134 -4.88 20.75 4.38
N ARG A 135 -6.16 20.71 4.77
CA ARG A 135 -6.69 21.41 5.96
C ARG A 135 -6.07 21.03 7.30
N LEU A 136 -5.32 19.92 7.34
CA LEU A 136 -4.75 19.33 8.55
C LEU A 136 -3.22 19.17 8.47
N VAL A 137 -2.58 19.74 7.45
CA VAL A 137 -1.13 19.69 7.20
C VAL A 137 -0.48 21.04 7.49
#